data_AF-A0A937BMV1-F1
#
_entry.id   AF-A0A937BMV1-F1
#
_cell.length_a   1.000
_cell.length_b   1.000
_cell.length_c   1.000
_cell.angle_alpha   90.00
_cell.angle_beta   90.00
_cell.angle_gamma   90.00
#
_symmetry.space_group_name_H-M   'P 1'
#
loop_
_entity.id
_entity.type
_entity.pdbx_description
1 polymer ?
#
loop_
_entity_poly.entity_id
_entity_poly.type
_entity_poly.pdbx_seq_one_letter_code
_entity_poly.pdbx_strand_id
1 'polypeptide(L)' 'MKKIIGLVCWLLAFIVPFRYAILDTDDVVLADGRADNIVGLLNFLLMMVLIFVGYALVDSSKGKSPSAEPGH' A
#
# COMPACT_ATOMS: atom_id res chain seq x y z
N MET A 1 13.00 -7.20 14.28
CA MET A 1 12.94 -5.72 14.20
C MET A 1 12.67 -5.20 12.79
N LYS A 2 13.48 -5.52 11.76
CA LYS A 2 13.24 -5.05 10.38
C LYS A 2 11.83 -5.33 9.82
N LYS A 3 11.26 -6.50 10.16
CA LYS A 3 9.89 -6.90 9.76
C LYS A 3 8.78 -6.02 10.35
N ILE A 4 8.95 -5.60 11.61
CA ILE A 4 7.96 -4.74 12.29
C ILE A 4 8.01 -3.33 11.72
N ILE A 5 9.22 -2.81 11.46
CA ILE A 5 9.39 -1.49 10.84
C ILE A 5 8.80 -1.48 9.42
N GLY A 6 9.04 -2.52 8.62
CA GLY A 6 8.43 -2.65 7.30
C GLY A 6 6.90 -2.72 7.35
N LEU A 7 6.34 -3.43 8.32
CA LEU A 7 4.89 -3.51 8.53
C LEU A 7 4.29 -2.17 8.95
N VAL A 8 4.94 -1.44 9.86
CA VAL A 8 4.48 -0.11 10.33
C VAL A 8 4.60 0.92 9.20
N CYS A 9 5.70 0.94 8.45
CA CYS A 9 5.83 1.78 7.26
C CYS A 9 4.77 1.47 6.21
N TRP A 10 4.43 0.18 6.02
CA TRP A 10 3.37 -0.22 5.12
C TRP A 10 1.99 0.26 5.59
N LEU A 11 1.67 0.09 6.88
CA LEU A 11 0.41 0.58 7.46
C LEU A 11 0.27 2.11 7.37
N LEU A 12 1.35 2.85 7.62
CA LEU A 12 1.36 4.31 7.48
C LEU A 12 1.19 4.75 6.02
N ALA A 13 1.84 4.05 5.08
CA ALA A 13 1.65 4.29 3.65
C ALA A 13 0.21 4.00 3.20
N PHE A 14 -0.50 3.12 3.92
CA PHE A 14 -1.90 2.78 3.67
C PHE A 14 -2.89 3.83 4.16
N ILE A 15 -2.63 4.40 5.34
CA ILE A 15 -3.50 5.38 6.00
C ILE A 15 -3.69 6.63 5.16
N VAL A 16 -2.64 7.10 4.47
CA VAL A 16 -2.68 8.34 3.68
C VAL A 16 -3.68 8.25 2.52
N PRO A 17 -3.54 7.31 1.56
CA PRO A 17 -4.51 7.19 0.46
C PRO A 17 -5.88 6.74 0.95
N PHE A 18 -5.98 5.92 2.01
CA PHE A 18 -7.27 5.53 2.59
C PHE A 18 -8.06 6.76 3.09
N ARG A 19 -7.37 7.71 3.72
CA ARG A 19 -8.00 8.95 4.18
C ARG A 19 -8.57 9.77 3.03
N TYR A 20 -7.81 10.02 1.98
CA TYR A 20 -8.26 10.82 0.83
C TYR A 20 -9.21 10.08 -0.13
N ALA A 21 -9.19 8.75 -0.14
CA ALA A 21 -10.09 7.95 -0.99
C ALA A 21 -11.45 7.66 -0.33
N ILE A 22 -11.52 7.63 1.01
CA ILE A 22 -12.71 7.15 1.75
C ILE A 22 -13.26 8.17 2.75
N LEU A 23 -12.41 8.93 3.46
CA LEU A 23 -12.81 9.74 4.62
C LEU A 23 -12.89 11.25 4.33
N ASP A 24 -11.84 11.83 3.75
CA ASP A 24 -11.77 13.24 3.37
C ASP A 24 -12.13 13.38 1.88
N THR A 25 -13.40 13.14 1.55
CA THR A 25 -13.88 13.31 0.18
C THR A 25 -14.06 14.78 -0.21
N ASP A 26 -14.09 15.69 0.76
CA ASP A 26 -14.32 17.13 0.52
C ASP A 26 -13.19 17.78 -0.29
N ASP A 27 -11.94 17.31 -0.12
CA ASP A 27 -10.79 17.74 -0.92
C ASP A 27 -10.79 17.17 -2.34
N VAL A 28 -11.64 16.17 -2.61
CA VAL A 28 -11.89 15.61 -3.94
C VAL A 28 -13.25 16.04 -4.48
N VAL A 29 -13.79 17.16 -4.00
CA VAL A 29 -14.95 17.83 -4.60
C VAL A 29 -14.44 19.01 -5.44
N LEU A 30 -14.84 19.03 -6.72
CA LEU A 30 -14.59 20.13 -7.64
C LEU A 30 -15.36 21.38 -7.18
N ALA A 31 -14.94 22.56 -7.65
CA ALA A 31 -15.58 23.84 -7.29
C ALA A 31 -17.07 23.93 -7.65
N ASP A 32 -17.57 23.03 -8.51
CA ASP A 32 -18.97 22.90 -8.91
C ASP A 32 -19.77 21.92 -8.02
N GLY A 33 -19.17 21.38 -6.95
CA GLY A 33 -19.79 20.43 -6.03
C GLY A 33 -19.81 18.98 -6.53
N ARG A 34 -19.22 18.68 -7.69
CA ARG A 34 -19.11 17.31 -8.20
C ARG A 34 -17.87 16.62 -7.64
N ALA A 35 -17.96 15.31 -7.43
CA ALA A 35 -16.79 14.52 -7.07
C ALA A 35 -15.77 14.48 -8.23
N ASP A 36 -14.51 14.76 -7.91
CA ASP A 36 -13.36 14.52 -8.77
C ASP A 36 -13.02 13.02 -8.77
N ASN A 37 -13.73 12.31 -9.65
CA ASN A 37 -13.55 10.88 -9.82
C ASN A 37 -12.14 10.50 -10.31
N ILE A 38 -11.40 11.43 -10.91
CA ILE A 38 -10.03 11.17 -11.40
C ILE A 38 -9.07 11.14 -10.21
N VAL A 39 -9.16 12.10 -9.30
CA VAL A 39 -8.32 12.11 -8.09
C VAL A 39 -8.67 10.92 -7.19
N GLY A 40 -9.96 10.60 -7.03
CA GLY A 40 -10.39 9.40 -6.32
C GLY A 40 -9.82 8.11 -6.94
N LEU A 41 -9.85 8.00 -8.27
CA LEU A 41 -9.28 6.86 -9.00
C LEU A 41 -7.76 6.77 -8.83
N LEU A 42 -7.03 7.88 -8.90
CA LEU A 42 -5.58 7.91 -8.69
C LEU A 42 -5.21 7.48 -7.27
N ASN A 43 -5.94 7.95 -6.25
CA ASN A 43 -5.74 7.55 -4.86
C ASN A 43 -6.02 6.06 -4.66
N PHE A 44 -7.06 5.52 -5.30
CA PHE A 44 -7.37 4.09 -5.29
C PHE A 44 -6.26 3.25 -5.95
N LEU A 45 -5.77 3.67 -7.12
CA LEU A 45 -4.67 2.98 -7.80
C LEU A 45 -3.37 3.02 -6.98
N LEU A 46 -3.05 4.17 -6.37
CA LEU A 46 -1.91 4.31 -5.47
C LEU A 46 -2.03 3.35 -4.27
N MET A 47 -3.21 3.26 -3.68
CA MET A 47 -3.51 2.31 -2.60
C MET A 47 -3.24 0.87 -3.06
N MET A 48 -3.71 0.47 -4.25
CA MET A 48 -3.45 -0.86 -4.80
C MET A 48 -1.95 -1.15 -4.96
N VAL A 49 -1.20 -0.22 -5.57
CA VAL A 49 0.26 -0.36 -5.74
C VAL A 49 0.95 -0.55 -4.38
N LEU A 50 0.57 0.22 -3.38
CA LEU A 50 1.14 0.12 -2.04
C LEU A 50 0.82 -1.23 -1.35
N ILE A 51 -0.32 -1.88 -1.64
CA ILE A 51 -0.60 -3.25 -1.17
C ILE A 51 0.41 -4.21 -1.76
N PHE A 52 0.55 -4.19 -3.08
CA PHE A 52 1.41 -5.14 -3.78
C PHE A 52 2.88 -4.95 -3.40
N VAL A 53 3.34 -3.71 -3.27
CA VAL A 53 4.70 -3.41 -2.80
C VAL A 53 4.89 -3.90 -1.37
N GLY A 54 3.95 -3.63 -0.46
CA GLY A 54 4.01 -4.14 0.91
C GLY A 54 4.05 -5.66 0.99
N TYR A 55 3.17 -6.32 0.24
CA TYR A 55 3.14 -7.77 0.13
C TYR A 55 4.48 -8.32 -0.39
N ALA A 56 5.02 -7.77 -1.48
CA ALA A 56 6.29 -8.20 -2.05
C ALA A 56 7.46 -8.00 -1.08
N LEU A 57 7.49 -6.89 -0.33
CA LEU A 57 8.49 -6.63 0.70
C LEU A 57 8.40 -7.61 1.87
N VAL A 58 7.17 -7.91 2.33
CA VAL A 58 6.94 -8.89 3.39
C VAL A 58 7.35 -10.29 2.93
N ASP A 59 6.98 -10.68 1.71
CA ASP A 59 7.32 -11.99 1.16
C ASP A 59 8.82 -12.15 0.93
N SER A 60 9.48 -11.13 0.37
CA SER A 60 10.95 -11.09 0.22
C SER A 60 11.69 -11.13 1.57
N SER A 61 11.02 -10.79 2.68
CA SER A 61 11.60 -10.88 4.02
C SER A 61 11.56 -12.30 4.63
N LYS A 62 10.87 -13.25 3.99
CA LYS A 62 10.97 -14.68 4.30
C LYS A 62 12.27 -15.17 3.65
N GLY A 63 13.37 -15.17 4.43
CA GLY A 63 14.67 -15.64 3.94
C GLY A 63 14.57 -17.02 3.30
N LYS A 64 15.38 -17.25 2.25
CA LYS A 64 15.48 -18.53 1.54
C LYS A 64 15.73 -19.64 2.57
N SER A 65 14.80 -20.60 2.67
CA SER A 65 14.98 -21.77 3.53
C SER A 65 16.27 -22.50 3.11
N PRO A 66 17.21 -22.79 4.03
CA PRO A 66 18.49 -23.42 3.70
C PRO A 66 18.33 -24.95 3.55
N SER A 67 17.36 -25.39 2.76
CA SER A 67 17.09 -26.81 2.53
C SER A 67 16.83 -27.08 1.06
N ALA A 68 17.88 -26.88 0.26
CA ALA A 68 18.02 -27.48 -1.06
C ALA A 68 19.53 -27.61 -1.36
N GLU A 69 20.27 -28.28 -0.49
CA GLU A 69 21.49 -28.97 -0.92
C GLU A 69 21.06 -30.32 -1.51
N PRO A 70 21.31 -30.59 -2.80
CA PRO A 70 21.23 -31.95 -3.31
C PRO A 70 22.48 -32.68 -2.80
N GLY A 71 22.28 -33.65 -1.91
CA GLY A 71 23.35 -34.56 -1.50
C GLY A 71 23.93 -35.29 -2.72
N HIS A 72 25.25 -35.29 -2.79
CA HIS A 72 26.05 -36.15 -3.66
C HIS A 72 25.88 -37.63 -3.34
#